data_AF-A0A367IJY1-F1
#
_entry.id   AF-A0A367IJY1-F1
#
_cell.length_a   1.000
_cell.length_b   1.000
_cell.length_c   1.000
_cell.angle_alpha   90.00
_cell.angle_beta   90.00
_cell.angle_gamma   90.00
#
_symmetry.space_group_name_H-M   'P 1'
#
loop_
_entity.id
_entity.type
_entity.pdbx_description
1 polymer ?
#
loop_
_entity_poly.entity_id
_entity_poly.type
_entity_poly.pdbx_seq_one_letter_code
_entity_poly.pdbx_strand_id
1 'polypeptide(L)'
;QVKPIFDKESNKLRKLQVNVKWGGEFTHAGLHQSRDLGENLRKDINILNKQLYQDVKILSSSERRVRATADVFTRYFLGQPESIEGIISESKYLLDDSNAAKEQMDNVKKQLKYLLYPGYEVSPVLLAQANWPTDYPQPYVVLQEISNTMTRLRNIMRLNWATKDIDQLQRRWCCFESPNLFKERWEKMFSNFCKKSEDTSSSSDNFSDATKSDTFWPDPSSVPELYDSLKYDALHNRQFLEAIFNDPEVSSPSSSASNESTNSQSVDPANTDLRNLYSYVRELFHFVAPQEYGISEKEKKTIGMLIGLPLLKSIVGNLEEFKNSEKPKTRLYFTKESHVHALLNLVYLSGLPT
;
A
#
# COMPACT_ATOMS: atom_id res chain seq x y z
N GLN A 1 -6.17 9.46 17.66
CA GLN A 1 -5.91 8.45 18.70
C GLN A 1 -4.96 9.03 19.74
N VAL A 2 -5.33 8.98 21.02
CA VAL A 2 -4.45 9.41 22.12
C VAL A 2 -3.84 8.17 22.77
N LYS A 3 -2.51 8.15 22.93
CA LYS A 3 -1.75 7.05 23.53
C LYS A 3 -0.93 7.59 24.71
N PRO A 4 -1.40 7.43 25.94
CA PRO A 4 -0.60 7.73 27.11
C PRO A 4 0.48 6.66 27.29
N ILE A 5 1.71 7.09 27.57
CA ILE A 5 2.85 6.24 27.91
C ILE A 5 3.19 6.54 29.37
N PHE A 6 2.98 5.54 30.22
CA PHE A 6 3.30 5.61 31.63
C PHE A 6 4.70 5.07 31.89
N ASP A 7 5.35 5.64 32.89
CA ASP A 7 6.57 5.07 33.45
C ASP A 7 6.25 3.74 34.15
N LYS A 8 7.07 2.71 33.91
CA LYS A 8 6.78 1.34 34.36
C LYS A 8 6.90 1.16 35.88
N GLU A 9 7.72 1.97 36.55
CA GLU A 9 8.01 1.84 37.97
C GLU A 9 7.11 2.75 38.81
N SER A 10 6.99 4.03 38.41
CA SER A 10 6.22 5.03 39.15
C SER A 10 4.73 5.08 38.79
N ASN A 11 4.32 4.41 37.71
CA ASN A 11 2.97 4.46 37.14
C ASN A 11 2.46 5.90 36.85
N LYS A 12 3.38 6.87 36.73
CA LYS A 12 3.07 8.25 36.37
C LYS A 12 3.09 8.43 34.86
N LEU A 13 2.23 9.30 34.35
CA LEU A 13 2.19 9.64 32.92
C LEU A 13 3.51 10.30 32.51
N ARG A 14 4.29 9.66 31.64
CA ARG A 14 5.59 10.14 31.17
C ARG A 14 5.46 10.93 29.86
N LYS A 15 4.67 10.42 28.92
CA LYS A 15 4.50 11.02 27.59
C LYS A 15 3.07 10.82 27.12
N LEU A 16 2.47 11.85 26.52
CA LEU A 16 1.20 11.74 25.82
C LEU A 16 1.46 11.84 24.32
N GLN A 17 1.22 10.76 23.57
CA GLN A 17 1.31 10.78 22.12
C GLN A 17 -0.08 10.98 21.53
N VAL A 18 -0.29 12.06 20.79
CA VAL A 18 -1.50 12.29 19.99
C VAL A 18 -1.21 11.96 18.54
N ASN A 19 -1.88 10.92 18.04
CA ASN A 19 -1.83 10.53 16.64
C ASN A 19 -3.07 11.05 15.92
N VAL A 20 -2.91 12.11 15.13
CA VAL A 20 -3.92 12.58 14.18
C VAL A 20 -3.68 11.87 12.87
N LYS A 21 -4.72 11.25 12.31
CA LYS A 21 -4.66 10.57 11.01
C LYS A 21 -5.70 11.20 10.11
N TRP A 22 -5.27 11.63 8.92
CA TRP A 22 -6.16 12.05 7.83
C TRP A 22 -6.09 11.03 6.70
N GLY A 23 -7.08 11.04 5.82
CA GLY A 23 -7.18 10.12 4.69
C GLY A 23 -7.70 8.72 5.07
N GLY A 24 -7.44 7.74 4.19
CA GLY A 24 -7.98 6.38 4.30
C GLY A 24 -9.48 6.29 3.94
N GLU A 25 -10.01 7.30 3.26
CA GLU A 25 -11.40 7.36 2.82
C GLU A 25 -11.62 6.55 1.53
N PHE A 26 -12.85 6.09 1.33
CA PHE A 26 -13.25 5.41 0.11
C PHE A 26 -13.21 6.40 -1.07
N THR A 27 -12.45 6.07 -2.11
CA THR A 27 -12.20 6.99 -3.24
C THR A 27 -13.25 6.85 -4.34
N HIS A 28 -13.35 7.86 -5.21
CA HIS A 28 -14.19 7.78 -6.41
C HIS A 28 -13.77 6.62 -7.33
N ALA A 29 -12.46 6.35 -7.47
CA ALA A 29 -11.99 5.18 -8.21
C ALA A 29 -12.39 3.87 -7.51
N GLY A 30 -12.32 3.83 -6.17
CA GLY A 30 -12.81 2.71 -5.37
C GLY A 30 -14.29 2.43 -5.58
N LEU A 31 -15.12 3.46 -5.74
CA LEU A 31 -16.54 3.33 -6.11
C LEU A 31 -16.71 2.60 -7.44
N HIS A 32 -16.02 3.07 -8.50
CA HIS A 32 -16.09 2.46 -9.82
C HIS A 32 -15.55 1.02 -9.82
N GLN A 33 -14.40 0.78 -9.20
CA GLN A 33 -13.80 -0.55 -9.12
C GLN A 33 -14.69 -1.54 -8.35
N SER A 34 -15.28 -1.12 -7.23
CA SER A 34 -16.18 -1.97 -6.44
C SER A 34 -17.46 -2.30 -7.19
N ARG A 35 -17.99 -1.31 -7.94
CA ARG A 35 -19.12 -1.49 -8.85
C ARG A 35 -18.79 -2.51 -9.93
N ASP A 36 -17.70 -2.30 -10.66
CA ASP A 36 -17.31 -3.13 -11.80
C ASP A 36 -17.08 -4.58 -11.37
N LEU A 37 -16.43 -4.78 -10.22
CA LEU A 37 -16.23 -6.11 -9.64
C LEU A 37 -17.57 -6.79 -9.30
N GLY A 38 -18.51 -6.05 -8.71
CA GLY A 38 -19.85 -6.55 -8.39
C GLY A 38 -20.66 -6.93 -9.63
N GLU A 39 -20.66 -6.05 -10.65
CA GLU A 39 -21.33 -6.30 -11.93
C GLU A 39 -20.73 -7.51 -12.67
N ASN A 40 -19.40 -7.64 -12.66
CA ASN A 40 -18.73 -8.75 -13.33
C ASN A 40 -19.03 -10.09 -12.64
N LEU A 41 -18.89 -10.17 -11.31
CA LEU A 41 -19.24 -11.40 -10.59
C LEU A 41 -20.73 -11.74 -10.74
N ARG A 42 -21.60 -10.72 -10.84
CA ARG A 42 -23.02 -10.93 -11.15
C ARG A 42 -23.23 -11.57 -12.52
N LYS A 43 -22.52 -11.11 -13.55
CA LYS A 43 -22.60 -11.71 -14.89
C LYS A 43 -22.15 -13.18 -14.84
N ASP A 44 -21.06 -13.45 -14.15
CA ASP A 44 -20.51 -14.81 -14.01
C ASP A 44 -21.50 -15.75 -13.30
N ILE A 45 -22.04 -15.35 -12.15
CA ILE A 45 -23.01 -16.19 -11.41
C ILE A 45 -24.31 -16.39 -12.21
N ASN A 46 -24.77 -15.40 -12.97
CA ASN A 46 -25.95 -15.55 -13.81
C ASN A 46 -25.79 -16.62 -14.90
N ILE A 47 -24.55 -16.85 -15.36
CA ILE A 47 -24.20 -17.88 -16.33
C ILE A 47 -23.99 -19.23 -15.61
N LEU A 48 -23.23 -19.22 -14.51
CA LEU A 48 -22.83 -20.44 -13.80
C LEU A 48 -24.00 -21.09 -13.05
N ASN A 49 -24.62 -20.37 -12.12
CA ASN A 49 -25.74 -20.88 -11.32
C ASN A 49 -26.49 -19.76 -10.60
N LYS A 50 -27.66 -19.37 -11.13
CA LYS A 50 -28.53 -18.33 -10.55
C LYS A 50 -29.02 -18.67 -9.13
N GLN A 51 -29.02 -19.93 -8.73
CA GLN A 51 -29.46 -20.31 -7.38
C GLN A 51 -28.49 -19.82 -6.30
N LEU A 52 -27.24 -19.46 -6.64
CA LEU A 52 -26.26 -18.90 -5.72
C LEU A 52 -26.69 -17.57 -5.06
N TYR A 53 -27.69 -16.89 -5.63
CA TYR A 53 -28.29 -15.69 -5.03
C TYR A 53 -29.27 -15.98 -3.88
N GLN A 54 -29.71 -17.23 -3.71
CA GLN A 54 -30.74 -17.57 -2.72
C GLN A 54 -30.25 -17.49 -1.27
N ASP A 55 -28.96 -17.67 -1.04
CA ASP A 55 -28.33 -17.54 0.27
C ASP A 55 -26.97 -16.85 0.12
N VAL A 56 -26.98 -15.52 0.15
CA VAL A 56 -25.79 -14.67 0.13
C VAL A 56 -25.57 -14.11 1.54
N LYS A 57 -24.37 -14.34 2.10
CA LYS A 57 -23.90 -13.60 3.28
C LYS A 57 -22.52 -13.03 3.01
N ILE A 58 -22.30 -11.81 3.47
CA ILE A 58 -21.05 -11.10 3.27
C ILE A 58 -20.51 -10.71 4.63
N LEU A 59 -19.24 -11.02 4.87
CA LEU A 59 -18.54 -10.57 6.07
C LEU A 59 -17.56 -9.46 5.68
N SER A 60 -17.57 -8.37 6.44
CA SER A 60 -16.66 -7.23 6.22
C SER A 60 -15.84 -6.94 7.47
N SER A 61 -14.59 -6.53 7.25
CA SER A 61 -13.81 -5.76 8.22
C SER A 61 -14.61 -4.52 8.67
N SER A 62 -14.36 -4.08 9.90
CA SER A 62 -14.93 -2.84 10.45
C SER A 62 -14.24 -1.56 9.95
N GLU A 63 -13.22 -1.69 9.10
CA GLU A 63 -12.58 -0.53 8.49
C GLU A 63 -13.53 0.15 7.50
N ARG A 64 -13.74 1.47 7.68
CA ARG A 64 -14.74 2.25 6.92
C ARG A 64 -14.63 2.08 5.41
N ARG A 65 -13.42 2.14 4.83
CA ARG A 65 -13.21 1.95 3.39
C ARG A 65 -13.52 0.52 2.93
N VAL A 66 -13.22 -0.50 3.74
CA VAL A 66 -13.52 -1.91 3.41
C VAL A 66 -15.03 -2.14 3.44
N ARG A 67 -15.70 -1.58 4.46
CA ARG A 67 -17.16 -1.61 4.56
C ARG A 67 -17.83 -0.89 3.38
N ALA A 68 -17.31 0.27 2.96
CA ALA A 68 -17.80 1.00 1.79
C ALA A 68 -17.62 0.20 0.50
N THR A 69 -16.46 -0.45 0.31
CA THR A 69 -16.24 -1.39 -0.81
C THR A 69 -17.28 -2.50 -0.81
N ALA A 70 -17.49 -3.17 0.32
CA ALA A 70 -18.46 -4.25 0.44
C ALA A 70 -19.89 -3.77 0.15
N ASP A 71 -20.28 -2.60 0.65
CA ASP A 71 -21.59 -2.00 0.46
C ASP A 71 -21.88 -1.68 -1.02
N VAL A 72 -20.94 -1.01 -1.70
CA VAL A 72 -21.05 -0.72 -3.15
C VAL A 72 -21.08 -2.02 -3.95
N PHE A 73 -20.10 -2.91 -3.72
CA PHE A 73 -20.02 -4.19 -4.40
C PHE A 73 -21.34 -4.97 -4.28
N THR A 74 -21.90 -5.07 -3.06
CA THR A 74 -23.10 -5.86 -2.78
C THR A 74 -24.30 -5.35 -3.56
N ARG A 75 -24.48 -4.02 -3.64
CA ARG A 75 -25.59 -3.44 -4.42
C ARG A 75 -25.50 -3.87 -5.89
N TYR A 76 -24.33 -3.76 -6.52
CA TYR A 76 -24.19 -4.12 -7.93
C TYR A 76 -24.22 -5.63 -8.16
N PHE A 77 -23.62 -6.41 -7.25
CA PHE A 77 -23.64 -7.86 -7.27
C PHE A 77 -25.07 -8.44 -7.24
N LEU A 78 -25.93 -7.87 -6.40
CA LEU A 78 -27.32 -8.31 -6.24
C LEU A 78 -28.30 -7.69 -7.26
N GLY A 79 -27.84 -6.77 -8.10
CA GLY A 79 -28.68 -6.13 -9.12
C GLY A 79 -29.50 -4.97 -8.60
N GLN A 80 -28.90 -4.18 -7.71
CA GLN A 80 -29.43 -2.93 -7.15
C GLN A 80 -30.79 -3.10 -6.46
N PRO A 81 -30.91 -3.97 -5.43
CA PRO A 81 -32.13 -4.09 -4.66
C PRO A 81 -32.42 -2.81 -3.86
N GLU A 82 -33.68 -2.62 -3.45
CA GLU A 82 -34.09 -1.49 -2.60
C GLU A 82 -33.35 -1.46 -1.26
N SER A 83 -33.04 -2.64 -0.71
CA SER A 83 -32.28 -2.79 0.54
C SER A 83 -31.29 -3.95 0.46
N ILE A 84 -30.17 -3.80 1.19
CA ILE A 84 -29.17 -4.85 1.44
C ILE A 84 -29.01 -5.13 2.95
N GLU A 85 -29.99 -4.73 3.75
CA GLU A 85 -29.99 -4.93 5.19
C GLU A 85 -29.89 -6.41 5.55
N GLY A 86 -29.09 -6.73 6.57
CA GLY A 86 -28.85 -8.11 7.01
C GLY A 86 -27.93 -8.96 6.11
N ILE A 87 -27.56 -8.49 4.92
CA ILE A 87 -26.67 -9.24 4.00
C ILE A 87 -25.20 -9.13 4.43
N ILE A 88 -24.78 -7.94 4.86
CA ILE A 88 -23.38 -7.67 5.22
C ILE A 88 -23.24 -7.55 6.75
N SER A 89 -22.49 -8.47 7.35
CA SER A 89 -22.16 -8.47 8.78
C SER A 89 -20.71 -8.07 9.01
N GLU A 90 -20.46 -7.25 10.03
CA GLU A 90 -19.09 -6.91 10.44
C GLU A 90 -18.51 -8.01 11.32
N SER A 91 -17.24 -8.38 11.10
CA SER A 91 -16.54 -9.36 11.92
C SER A 91 -15.11 -8.93 12.26
N LYS A 92 -14.97 -8.21 13.36
CA LYS A 92 -13.67 -7.69 13.83
C LYS A 92 -12.67 -8.80 14.14
N TYR A 93 -13.11 -9.81 14.90
CA TYR A 93 -12.25 -10.92 15.29
C TYR A 93 -11.73 -11.70 14.07
N LEU A 94 -12.58 -11.89 13.06
CA LEU A 94 -12.26 -12.70 11.88
C LEU A 94 -11.43 -11.93 10.84
N LEU A 95 -11.70 -10.62 10.67
CA LEU A 95 -11.25 -9.85 9.51
C LEU A 95 -10.41 -8.61 9.86
N ASP A 96 -10.17 -8.32 11.15
CA ASP A 96 -9.38 -7.15 11.59
C ASP A 96 -8.20 -7.47 12.51
N ASP A 97 -8.24 -8.56 13.27
CA ASP A 97 -7.21 -8.82 14.28
C ASP A 97 -5.92 -9.39 13.65
N SER A 98 -4.81 -8.72 13.92
CA SER A 98 -3.45 -9.15 13.54
C SER A 98 -2.47 -8.98 14.70
N ASN A 99 -2.95 -8.67 15.91
CA ASN A 99 -2.09 -8.29 17.02
C ASN A 99 -1.20 -9.46 17.47
N ALA A 100 -1.69 -10.68 17.35
CA ALA A 100 -0.97 -11.91 17.71
C ALA A 100 0.31 -12.13 16.88
N ALA A 101 0.41 -11.56 15.68
CA ALA A 101 1.56 -11.70 14.78
C ALA A 101 2.54 -10.52 14.82
N LYS A 102 2.26 -9.50 15.63
CA LYS A 102 2.99 -8.22 15.58
C LYS A 102 4.49 -8.40 15.84
N GLU A 103 4.86 -9.17 16.85
CA GLU A 103 6.26 -9.39 17.19
C GLU A 103 7.01 -10.12 16.07
N GLN A 104 6.38 -11.13 15.46
CA GLN A 104 6.93 -11.90 14.36
C GLN A 104 7.11 -11.02 13.12
N MET A 105 6.12 -10.20 12.78
CA MET A 105 6.21 -9.22 11.68
C MET A 105 7.30 -8.18 11.94
N ASP A 106 7.42 -7.65 13.17
CA ASP A 106 8.47 -6.68 13.51
C ASP A 106 9.88 -7.30 13.39
N ASN A 107 10.04 -8.58 13.70
CA ASN A 107 11.31 -9.30 13.51
C ASN A 107 11.62 -9.52 12.03
N VAL A 108 10.62 -9.87 11.22
CA VAL A 108 10.76 -10.01 9.77
C VAL A 108 11.12 -8.67 9.12
N LYS A 109 10.51 -7.55 9.55
CA LYS A 109 10.88 -6.21 9.07
C LYS A 109 12.33 -5.86 9.36
N LYS A 110 12.86 -6.24 10.52
CA LYS A 110 14.29 -6.08 10.84
C LYS A 110 15.17 -6.91 9.92
N GLN A 111 14.83 -8.17 9.67
CA GLN A 111 15.57 -9.03 8.74
C GLN A 111 15.57 -8.45 7.32
N LEU A 112 14.39 -8.02 6.82
CA LEU A 112 14.24 -7.43 5.50
C LEU A 112 15.06 -6.15 5.34
N LYS A 113 15.14 -5.34 6.40
CA LYS A 113 16.02 -4.17 6.45
C LYS A 113 17.48 -4.51 6.23
N TYR A 114 18.02 -5.51 6.95
CA TYR A 114 19.41 -5.95 6.76
C TYR A 114 19.64 -6.57 5.38
N LEU A 115 18.67 -7.34 4.87
CA LEU A 115 18.74 -7.97 3.55
C LEU A 115 18.86 -6.94 2.41
N LEU A 116 18.31 -5.74 2.61
CA LEU A 116 18.32 -4.66 1.63
C LEU A 116 19.39 -3.59 1.91
N TYR A 117 20.35 -3.87 2.81
CA TYR A 117 21.53 -3.03 2.97
C TYR A 117 22.59 -3.33 1.89
N PRO A 118 23.28 -2.30 1.39
CA PRO A 118 24.41 -2.52 0.48
C PRO A 118 25.46 -3.43 1.10
N GLY A 119 25.94 -4.38 0.30
CA GLY A 119 26.87 -5.43 0.74
C GLY A 119 26.19 -6.74 1.13
N TYR A 120 24.87 -6.79 1.24
CA TYR A 120 24.10 -8.03 1.34
C TYR A 120 23.50 -8.39 -0.02
N GLU A 121 23.66 -9.65 -0.43
CA GLU A 121 23.06 -10.17 -1.66
C GLU A 121 21.83 -10.99 -1.34
N VAL A 122 20.74 -10.71 -2.06
CA VAL A 122 19.52 -11.52 -1.99
C VAL A 122 19.76 -12.78 -2.81
N SER A 123 19.50 -13.94 -2.20
CA SER A 123 19.76 -15.21 -2.86
C SER A 123 18.91 -15.38 -4.14
N PRO A 124 19.44 -16.02 -5.21
CA PRO A 124 18.69 -16.25 -6.43
C PRO A 124 17.37 -17.02 -6.22
N VAL A 125 17.35 -17.92 -5.24
CA VAL A 125 16.15 -18.68 -4.87
C VAL A 125 15.06 -17.75 -4.34
N LEU A 126 15.41 -16.82 -3.44
CA LEU A 126 14.45 -15.86 -2.88
C LEU A 126 13.96 -14.87 -3.94
N LEU A 127 14.85 -14.42 -4.84
CA LEU A 127 14.49 -13.57 -5.97
C LEU A 127 13.47 -14.27 -6.90
N ALA A 128 13.73 -15.53 -7.25
CA ALA A 128 12.83 -16.31 -8.08
C ALA A 128 11.46 -16.55 -7.39
N GLN A 129 11.46 -16.87 -6.10
CA GLN A 129 10.24 -17.05 -5.30
C GLN A 129 9.41 -15.76 -5.17
N ALA A 130 10.07 -14.60 -5.24
CA ALA A 130 9.42 -13.30 -5.20
C ALA A 130 9.06 -12.76 -6.58
N ASN A 131 9.25 -13.56 -7.65
CA ASN A 131 9.05 -13.14 -9.04
C ASN A 131 9.85 -11.88 -9.41
N TRP A 132 11.05 -11.70 -8.83
CA TRP A 132 11.92 -10.58 -9.13
C TRP A 132 12.39 -10.64 -10.60
N PRO A 133 12.28 -9.55 -11.39
CA PRO A 133 12.70 -9.55 -12.78
C PRO A 133 14.19 -9.85 -12.95
N THR A 134 14.54 -10.66 -13.95
CA THR A 134 15.93 -11.10 -14.20
C THR A 134 16.82 -9.99 -14.77
N ASP A 135 16.22 -9.00 -15.42
CA ASP A 135 16.89 -7.82 -15.97
C ASP A 135 17.06 -6.70 -14.94
N TYR A 136 16.47 -6.85 -13.74
CA TYR A 136 16.62 -5.88 -12.66
C TYR A 136 17.89 -6.13 -11.86
N PRO A 137 18.56 -5.05 -11.37
CA PRO A 137 19.65 -5.20 -10.44
C PRO A 137 19.15 -5.76 -9.09
N GLN A 138 20.08 -6.03 -8.17
CA GLN A 138 19.73 -6.48 -6.83
C GLN A 138 18.76 -5.49 -6.14
N PRO A 139 17.79 -5.97 -5.33
CA PRO A 139 16.79 -5.11 -4.69
C PRO A 139 17.37 -3.93 -3.89
N TYR A 140 18.53 -4.09 -3.25
CA TYR A 140 19.18 -2.99 -2.52
C TYR A 140 19.65 -1.87 -3.46
N VAL A 141 20.07 -2.18 -4.69
CA VAL A 141 20.47 -1.19 -5.71
C VAL A 141 19.25 -0.38 -6.13
N VAL A 142 18.13 -1.07 -6.42
CA VAL A 142 16.85 -0.42 -6.72
C VAL A 142 16.41 0.52 -5.60
N LEU A 143 16.56 0.11 -4.34
CA LEU A 143 16.25 0.95 -3.19
C LEU A 143 17.14 2.21 -3.11
N GLN A 144 18.42 2.13 -3.49
CA GLN A 144 19.29 3.32 -3.61
C GLN A 144 18.87 4.24 -4.76
N GLU A 145 18.48 3.70 -5.91
CA GLU A 145 17.97 4.51 -7.03
C GLU A 145 16.66 5.23 -6.68
N ILE A 146 15.77 4.57 -5.93
CA ILE A 146 14.57 5.20 -5.36
C ILE A 146 14.97 6.35 -4.43
N SER A 147 15.93 6.14 -3.51
CA SER A 147 16.44 7.17 -2.60
C SER A 147 17.01 8.40 -3.33
N ASN A 148 17.82 8.16 -4.36
CA ASN A 148 18.41 9.21 -5.19
C ASN A 148 17.32 10.01 -5.93
N THR A 149 16.36 9.30 -6.55
CA THR A 149 15.25 9.91 -7.27
C THR A 149 14.36 10.72 -6.33
N MET A 150 14.00 10.17 -5.17
CA MET A 150 13.24 10.87 -4.13
C MET A 150 13.94 12.14 -3.66
N THR A 151 15.26 12.12 -3.53
CA THR A 151 16.06 13.30 -3.14
C THR A 151 15.97 14.41 -4.18
N ARG A 152 16.07 14.07 -5.47
CA ARG A 152 15.90 15.04 -6.56
C ARG A 152 14.48 15.59 -6.62
N LEU A 153 13.46 14.73 -6.56
CA LEU A 153 12.05 15.13 -6.55
C LEU A 153 11.71 16.04 -5.38
N ARG A 154 12.30 15.81 -4.20
CA ARG A 154 12.13 16.70 -3.04
C ARG A 154 12.60 18.12 -3.34
N ASN A 155 13.77 18.26 -3.95
CA ASN A 155 14.34 19.56 -4.29
C ASN A 155 13.46 20.28 -5.32
N ILE A 156 13.02 19.56 -6.36
CA ILE A 156 12.10 20.09 -7.38
C ILE A 156 10.78 20.53 -6.74
N MET A 157 10.17 19.70 -5.89
CA MET A 157 8.93 20.04 -5.20
C MET A 157 9.10 21.31 -4.37
N ARG A 158 10.18 21.44 -3.59
CA ARG A 158 10.44 22.61 -2.76
C ARG A 158 10.66 23.88 -3.58
N LEU A 159 11.42 23.78 -4.67
CA LEU A 159 11.64 24.87 -5.62
C LEU A 159 10.31 25.33 -6.24
N ASN A 160 9.53 24.39 -6.77
CA ASN A 160 8.23 24.67 -7.36
C ASN A 160 7.26 25.24 -6.33
N TRP A 161 7.29 24.75 -5.08
CA TRP A 161 6.50 25.30 -3.98
C TRP A 161 6.78 26.77 -3.69
N ALA A 162 8.04 27.19 -3.86
CA ALA A 162 8.47 28.56 -3.61
C ALA A 162 8.24 29.49 -4.82
N THR A 163 8.09 28.96 -6.03
CA THR A 163 8.12 29.74 -7.28
C THR A 163 6.81 29.74 -8.06
N LYS A 164 5.96 28.72 -7.89
CA LYS A 164 4.69 28.58 -8.64
C LYS A 164 3.50 28.98 -7.78
N ASP A 165 2.40 29.35 -8.45
CA ASP A 165 1.08 29.46 -7.81
C ASP A 165 0.49 28.06 -7.62
N ILE A 166 0.66 27.52 -6.41
CA ILE A 166 0.32 26.14 -6.06
C ILE A 166 -1.18 25.87 -6.13
N ASP A 167 -2.00 26.84 -5.74
CA ASP A 167 -3.46 26.67 -5.73
C ASP A 167 -4.05 26.61 -7.14
N GLN A 168 -3.32 27.10 -8.15
CA GLN A 168 -3.73 27.01 -9.56
C GLN A 168 -3.32 25.69 -10.24
N LEU A 169 -2.43 24.90 -9.64
CA LEU A 169 -1.97 23.63 -10.26
C LEU A 169 -3.10 22.61 -10.38
N GLN A 170 -4.00 22.55 -9.39
CA GLN A 170 -5.17 21.67 -9.41
C GLN A 170 -6.30 22.24 -8.57
N ARG A 171 -7.49 22.41 -9.19
CA ARG A 171 -8.67 22.98 -8.52
C ARG A 171 -9.52 21.96 -7.77
N ARG A 172 -9.59 20.72 -8.26
CA ARG A 172 -10.44 19.65 -7.69
C ARG A 172 -9.56 18.59 -7.06
N TRP A 173 -9.87 18.25 -5.82
CA TRP A 173 -9.12 17.25 -5.04
C TRP A 173 -10.05 16.13 -4.60
N CYS A 174 -9.54 14.90 -4.56
CA CYS A 174 -10.28 13.72 -4.13
C CYS A 174 -10.19 13.58 -2.60
N CYS A 175 -11.22 13.03 -1.95
CA CYS A 175 -11.18 12.60 -0.53
C CYS A 175 -10.69 13.67 0.47
N PHE A 176 -11.10 14.93 0.30
CA PHE A 176 -10.69 16.06 1.15
C PHE A 176 -9.18 16.33 1.16
N GLU A 177 -8.47 15.86 0.14
CA GLU A 177 -7.07 16.20 -0.06
C GLU A 177 -6.92 17.69 -0.44
N SER A 178 -5.74 18.24 -0.24
CA SER A 178 -5.40 19.62 -0.62
C SER A 178 -3.92 19.73 -0.96
N PRO A 179 -3.47 20.84 -1.57
CA PRO A 179 -2.04 21.03 -1.81
C PRO A 179 -1.21 20.90 -0.53
N ASN A 180 -1.64 21.50 0.58
CA ASN A 180 -0.89 21.47 1.83
C ASN A 180 -0.80 20.05 2.42
N LEU A 181 -1.90 19.30 2.42
CA LEU A 181 -1.90 17.90 2.89
C LEU A 181 -1.07 16.98 1.98
N PHE A 182 -1.08 17.23 0.66
CA PHE A 182 -0.16 16.58 -0.28
C PHE A 182 1.29 16.87 0.11
N LYS A 183 1.65 18.14 0.36
CA LYS A 183 3.01 18.52 0.79
C LYS A 183 3.42 17.84 2.08
N GLU A 184 2.55 17.83 3.09
CA GLU A 184 2.84 17.19 4.38
C GLU A 184 3.10 15.69 4.22
N ARG A 185 2.27 14.99 3.43
CA ARG A 185 2.47 13.58 3.12
C ARG A 185 3.78 13.34 2.39
N TRP A 186 4.08 14.12 1.35
CA TRP A 186 5.29 13.95 0.55
C TRP A 186 6.57 14.34 1.32
N GLU A 187 6.57 15.40 2.13
CA GLU A 187 7.72 15.73 3.01
C GLU A 187 7.97 14.63 4.05
N LYS A 188 6.91 14.06 4.62
CA LYS A 188 7.05 12.88 5.50
C LYS A 188 7.64 11.70 4.72
N MET A 189 7.16 11.42 3.51
CA MET A 189 7.74 10.37 2.67
C MET A 189 9.21 10.63 2.33
N PHE A 190 9.58 11.86 1.96
CA PHE A 190 10.98 12.22 1.73
C PHE A 190 11.83 12.00 2.97
N SER A 191 11.32 12.24 4.18
CA SER A 191 12.10 11.98 5.41
C SER A 191 12.47 10.51 5.63
N ASN A 192 11.74 9.58 5.00
CA ASN A 192 12.02 8.14 5.08
C ASN A 192 13.04 7.66 4.02
N PHE A 193 13.19 8.39 2.93
CA PHE A 193 14.01 8.00 1.77
C PHE A 193 15.20 8.91 1.51
N CYS A 194 15.21 10.14 1.99
CA CYS A 194 16.29 11.11 1.75
C CYS A 194 17.22 11.21 2.96
N LYS A 195 18.50 11.44 2.71
CA LYS A 195 19.47 11.78 3.77
C LYS A 195 19.00 13.02 4.52
N LYS A 196 19.13 13.01 5.85
CA LYS A 196 18.93 14.24 6.64
C LYS A 196 20.08 15.19 6.33
N SER A 197 19.79 16.37 5.78
CA SER A 197 20.78 17.43 5.68
C SER A 197 21.09 17.96 7.08
N GLU A 198 22.34 18.34 7.31
CA GLU A 198 22.84 18.86 8.60
C GLU A 198 22.03 20.07 9.11
N ASP A 199 21.37 20.81 8.19
CA ASP A 199 20.60 22.01 8.48
C ASP A 199 19.26 21.79 9.22
N THR A 200 18.85 20.53 9.48
CA THR A 200 17.55 20.24 10.14
C THR A 200 17.69 19.73 11.59
N SER A 201 18.70 20.19 12.31
CA SER A 201 19.02 19.79 13.70
C SER A 201 18.18 20.53 14.78
N SER A 202 16.94 20.92 14.48
CA SER A 202 16.08 21.68 15.42
C SER A 202 14.76 20.99 15.79
N SER A 203 14.68 19.67 15.69
CA SER A 203 13.57 18.92 16.29
C SER A 203 14.09 17.72 17.07
N SER A 204 14.36 17.99 18.35
CA SER A 204 14.63 17.03 19.40
C SER A 204 13.43 16.09 19.57
N ASP A 205 13.66 14.80 19.35
CA ASP A 205 13.13 13.69 20.16
C ASP A 205 13.35 12.38 19.41
N ASN A 206 14.58 11.86 19.47
CA ASN A 206 14.83 10.42 19.50
C ASN A 206 16.18 10.18 20.14
N PHE A 207 16.13 9.66 21.37
CA PHE A 207 17.28 9.07 22.05
C PHE A 207 17.66 7.80 21.27
N SER A 208 18.66 7.90 20.40
CA SER A 208 19.34 6.73 19.84
C SER A 208 20.81 7.04 19.66
N ASP A 209 21.59 6.55 20.62
CA ASP A 209 22.91 5.92 20.48
C ASP A 209 23.79 6.47 19.35
N ALA A 210 24.66 7.41 19.71
CA ALA A 210 25.59 8.15 18.85
C ALA A 210 26.80 7.32 18.38
N THR A 211 26.58 6.07 18.00
CA THR A 211 27.60 5.20 17.41
C THR A 211 26.99 4.33 16.32
N LYS A 212 26.87 4.83 15.09
CA LYS A 212 26.81 4.03 13.86
C LYS A 212 26.85 4.94 12.62
N SER A 213 27.95 4.84 11.87
CA SER A 213 28.14 5.13 10.44
C SER A 213 27.37 6.32 9.85
N ASP A 214 28.12 7.26 9.29
CA ASP A 214 27.69 8.42 8.49
C ASP A 214 26.90 8.08 7.20
N THR A 215 26.47 6.82 7.05
CA THR A 215 25.83 6.30 5.86
C THR A 215 24.34 6.06 6.11
N PHE A 216 23.51 6.86 5.45
CA PHE A 216 22.05 6.71 5.47
C PHE A 216 21.59 5.65 4.47
N TRP A 217 20.82 4.67 4.94
CA TRP A 217 20.15 3.67 4.11
C TRP A 217 18.63 3.77 4.31
N PRO A 218 17.82 3.85 3.23
CA PRO A 218 16.37 3.91 3.36
C PRO A 218 15.82 2.65 4.04
N ASP A 219 14.77 2.81 4.85
CA ASP A 219 14.08 1.67 5.46
C ASP A 219 13.08 1.08 4.46
N PRO A 220 13.22 -0.19 4.05
CA PRO A 220 12.33 -0.79 3.06
C PRO A 220 10.86 -0.87 3.53
N SER A 221 10.58 -0.80 4.83
CA SER A 221 9.20 -0.77 5.35
C SER A 221 8.39 0.45 4.90
N SER A 222 9.04 1.47 4.34
CA SER A 222 8.38 2.65 3.76
C SER A 222 8.01 2.48 2.28
N VAL A 223 8.46 1.41 1.62
CA VAL A 223 8.19 1.15 0.19
C VAL A 223 6.69 0.97 -0.09
N PRO A 224 5.91 0.21 0.71
CA PRO A 224 4.46 0.14 0.55
C PRO A 224 3.75 1.50 0.64
N GLU A 225 4.11 2.34 1.60
CA GLU A 225 3.53 3.69 1.75
C GLU A 225 3.86 4.58 0.54
N LEU A 226 5.06 4.44 -0.04
CA LEU A 226 5.47 5.15 -1.25
C LEU A 226 4.69 4.67 -2.48
N TYR A 227 4.56 3.34 -2.65
CA TYR A 227 3.81 2.76 -3.77
C TYR A 227 2.34 3.20 -3.76
N ASP A 228 1.68 3.09 -2.61
CA ASP A 228 0.30 3.52 -2.44
C ASP A 228 0.13 5.03 -2.67
N SER A 229 1.07 5.84 -2.18
CA SER A 229 1.09 7.29 -2.39
C SER A 229 1.20 7.66 -3.87
N LEU A 230 2.16 7.06 -4.59
CA LEU A 230 2.36 7.29 -6.02
C LEU A 230 1.13 6.86 -6.82
N LYS A 231 0.58 5.67 -6.53
CA LYS A 231 -0.61 5.16 -7.21
C LYS A 231 -1.83 6.03 -6.94
N TYR A 232 -2.03 6.46 -5.69
CA TYR A 232 -3.11 7.35 -5.32
C TYR A 232 -3.02 8.68 -6.08
N ASP A 233 -1.86 9.33 -6.07
CA ASP A 233 -1.68 10.62 -6.74
C ASP A 233 -1.76 10.49 -8.27
N ALA A 234 -1.24 9.41 -8.85
CA ALA A 234 -1.37 9.16 -10.29
C ALA A 234 -2.83 8.98 -10.74
N LEU A 235 -3.68 8.40 -9.88
CA LEU A 235 -5.10 8.19 -10.19
C LEU A 235 -5.97 9.41 -9.88
N HIS A 236 -5.63 10.17 -8.83
CA HIS A 236 -6.53 11.18 -8.26
C HIS A 236 -6.02 12.62 -8.37
N ASN A 237 -4.70 12.81 -8.42
CA ASN A 237 -4.05 14.11 -8.38
C ASN A 237 -3.01 14.26 -9.50
N ARG A 238 -3.20 13.57 -10.63
CA ARG A 238 -2.20 13.47 -11.70
C ARG A 238 -1.70 14.83 -12.19
N GLN A 239 -2.63 15.77 -12.39
CA GLN A 239 -2.30 17.12 -12.83
C GLN A 239 -1.37 17.82 -11.83
N PHE A 240 -1.68 17.72 -10.54
CA PHE A 240 -0.84 18.30 -9.50
C PHE A 240 0.51 17.57 -9.40
N LEU A 241 0.51 16.24 -9.41
CA LEU A 241 1.69 15.39 -9.31
C LEU A 241 2.70 15.69 -10.43
N GLU A 242 2.23 15.73 -11.68
CA GLU A 242 3.07 16.04 -12.84
C GLU A 242 3.60 17.49 -12.77
N ALA A 243 2.75 18.46 -12.38
CA ALA A 243 3.14 19.87 -12.36
C ALA A 243 4.12 20.23 -11.23
N ILE A 244 3.95 19.64 -10.04
CA ILE A 244 4.78 19.95 -8.86
C ILE A 244 6.17 19.30 -8.94
N PHE A 245 6.28 18.17 -9.63
CA PHE A 245 7.56 17.49 -9.86
C PHE A 245 8.18 17.81 -11.22
N ASN A 246 7.64 18.78 -11.95
CA ASN A 246 8.22 19.23 -13.20
C ASN A 246 9.49 20.07 -12.96
N ASP A 247 10.63 19.59 -13.44
CA ASP A 247 11.93 20.26 -13.29
C ASP A 247 12.07 21.44 -14.27
N PRO A 248 12.16 22.69 -13.79
CA PRO A 248 12.26 23.86 -14.66
C PRO A 248 13.57 23.93 -15.48
N GLU A 249 14.66 23.31 -15.00
CA GLU A 249 15.96 23.33 -15.71
C GLU A 249 15.95 22.38 -16.91
N VAL A 250 15.21 21.28 -16.79
CA VAL A 250 15.08 20.24 -17.81
C VAL A 250 13.97 20.55 -18.82
N SER A 251 12.89 21.20 -18.39
CA SER A 251 11.79 21.63 -19.27
C SER A 251 12.08 22.90 -20.08
N SER A 252 13.20 23.58 -19.82
CA SER A 252 13.63 24.72 -20.64
C SER A 252 14.18 24.16 -21.97
N PRO A 253 13.57 24.47 -23.12
CA PRO A 253 14.10 23.97 -24.39
C PRO A 253 15.50 24.55 -24.56
N SER A 254 16.48 23.68 -24.75
CA SER A 254 17.78 24.08 -25.27
C SER A 254 17.52 24.89 -26.54
N SER A 255 17.89 26.16 -26.50
CA SER A 255 17.79 27.10 -27.62
C SER A 255 18.80 26.72 -28.70
N SER A 256 18.58 25.60 -29.41
CA SER A 256 19.30 25.21 -30.63
C SER A 256 18.77 23.88 -31.18
N ALA A 257 17.64 23.87 -31.89
CA ALA A 257 17.39 22.93 -32.99
C ALA A 257 16.19 23.37 -33.83
N SER A 258 16.41 23.36 -35.13
CA SER A 258 15.55 23.78 -36.24
C SER A 258 14.21 23.05 -36.34
N ASN A 259 13.23 23.76 -36.89
CA ASN A 259 11.95 23.24 -37.39
C ASN A 259 12.12 22.02 -38.29
N GLU A 260 11.86 20.81 -37.77
CA GLU A 260 11.37 19.70 -38.59
C GLU A 260 10.22 18.99 -37.87
N SER A 261 9.05 19.08 -38.49
CA SER A 261 7.82 18.42 -38.09
C SER A 261 7.92 16.92 -38.33
N THR A 262 8.26 16.18 -37.27
CA THR A 262 8.00 14.73 -37.17
C THR A 262 7.21 14.44 -35.90
N ASN A 263 6.08 13.76 -36.10
CA ASN A 263 5.07 13.44 -35.10
C ASN A 263 5.52 12.25 -34.23
N SER A 264 6.52 12.47 -33.38
CA SER A 264 6.91 11.54 -32.30
C SER A 264 6.60 12.19 -30.96
N GLN A 265 5.83 11.51 -30.11
CA GLN A 265 5.57 11.95 -28.73
C GLN A 265 6.90 12.08 -28.00
N SER A 266 7.44 13.30 -27.93
CA SER A 266 8.62 13.62 -27.13
C SER A 266 8.27 13.37 -25.67
N VAL A 267 8.82 12.31 -25.09
CA VAL A 267 8.70 12.03 -23.65
C VAL A 267 9.44 13.13 -22.92
N ASP A 268 8.69 14.05 -22.32
CA ASP A 268 9.21 15.15 -21.50
C ASP A 268 10.14 14.58 -20.41
N PRO A 269 11.41 15.00 -20.31
CA PRO A 269 12.37 14.34 -19.43
C PRO A 269 12.00 14.47 -17.94
N ALA A 270 11.25 15.49 -17.52
CA ALA A 270 10.69 15.55 -16.15
C ALA A 270 9.67 14.41 -15.88
N ASN A 271 9.00 13.90 -16.91
CA ASN A 271 8.11 12.74 -16.81
C ASN A 271 8.91 11.44 -16.66
N THR A 272 10.21 11.42 -17.00
CA THR A 272 11.02 10.20 -16.85
C THR A 272 11.30 9.86 -15.40
N ASP A 273 11.53 10.84 -14.53
CA ASP A 273 11.82 10.58 -13.11
C ASP A 273 10.65 9.94 -12.38
N LEU A 274 9.46 10.51 -12.51
CA LEU A 274 8.25 9.97 -11.88
C LEU A 274 7.91 8.58 -12.42
N ARG A 275 8.09 8.35 -13.73
CA ARG A 275 7.88 7.03 -14.35
C ARG A 275 8.89 6.00 -13.88
N ASN A 276 10.17 6.37 -13.84
CA ASN A 276 11.25 5.51 -13.38
C ASN A 276 11.08 5.18 -11.90
N LEU A 277 10.74 6.19 -11.08
CA LEU A 277 10.40 6.01 -9.67
C LEU A 277 9.24 5.03 -9.52
N TYR A 278 8.13 5.22 -10.24
CA TYR A 278 6.99 4.33 -10.16
C TYR A 278 7.36 2.89 -10.57
N SER A 279 8.15 2.71 -11.64
CA SER A 279 8.60 1.39 -12.08
C SER A 279 9.42 0.68 -10.99
N TYR A 280 10.44 1.36 -10.44
CA TYR A 280 11.27 0.79 -9.39
C TYR A 280 10.50 0.52 -8.10
N VAL A 281 9.67 1.47 -7.67
CA VAL A 281 8.84 1.30 -6.46
C VAL A 281 7.84 0.17 -6.63
N ARG A 282 7.26 -0.03 -7.83
CA ARG A 282 6.33 -1.14 -8.10
C ARG A 282 7.02 -2.49 -7.95
N GLU A 283 8.16 -2.70 -8.59
CA GLU A 283 8.88 -3.97 -8.47
C GLU A 283 9.33 -4.22 -7.03
N LEU A 284 9.87 -3.18 -6.37
CA LEU A 284 10.29 -3.30 -4.98
C LEU A 284 9.12 -3.51 -4.02
N PHE A 285 7.94 -2.95 -4.30
CA PHE A 285 6.73 -3.21 -3.54
C PHE A 285 6.32 -4.68 -3.63
N HIS A 286 6.30 -5.26 -4.83
CA HIS A 286 5.97 -6.67 -5.02
C HIS A 286 7.01 -7.60 -4.36
N PHE A 287 8.24 -7.15 -4.16
CA PHE A 287 9.27 -7.85 -3.39
C PHE A 287 9.23 -7.59 -1.87
N VAL A 288 8.74 -6.46 -1.39
CA VAL A 288 8.78 -6.10 0.04
C VAL A 288 7.49 -6.49 0.75
N ALA A 289 6.33 -6.21 0.13
CA ALA A 289 5.04 -6.32 0.80
C ALA A 289 4.69 -7.77 1.21
N PRO A 290 4.86 -8.80 0.37
CA PRO A 290 4.61 -10.19 0.79
C PRO A 290 5.59 -10.66 1.88
N GLN A 291 6.83 -10.19 1.82
CA GLN A 291 7.94 -10.55 2.70
C GLN A 291 7.73 -10.00 4.10
N GLU A 292 6.96 -8.91 4.28
CA GLU A 292 6.55 -8.44 5.61
C GLU A 292 5.75 -9.49 6.41
N TYR A 293 5.16 -10.47 5.72
CA TYR A 293 4.40 -11.58 6.33
C TYR A 293 5.21 -12.88 6.42
N GLY A 294 6.54 -12.80 6.26
CA GLY A 294 7.49 -13.89 6.41
C GLY A 294 8.42 -14.02 5.21
N ILE A 295 9.72 -14.20 5.47
CA ILE A 295 10.72 -14.42 4.42
C ILE A 295 10.84 -15.92 4.17
N SER A 296 11.04 -16.71 5.23
CA SER A 296 11.06 -18.18 5.16
C SER A 296 9.66 -18.79 5.19
N GLU A 297 9.52 -20.02 4.69
CA GLU A 297 8.25 -20.77 4.77
C GLU A 297 7.76 -20.93 6.21
N LYS A 298 8.69 -21.13 7.17
CA LYS A 298 8.38 -21.25 8.59
C LYS A 298 7.76 -19.96 9.12
N GLU A 299 8.35 -18.81 8.82
CA GLU A 299 7.82 -17.51 9.23
C GLU A 299 6.47 -17.23 8.58
N LYS A 300 6.34 -17.48 7.26
CA LYS A 300 5.08 -17.34 6.52
C LYS A 300 3.97 -18.18 7.13
N LYS A 301 4.26 -19.43 7.49
CA LYS A 301 3.30 -20.32 8.18
C LYS A 301 2.93 -19.78 9.55
N THR A 302 3.91 -19.39 10.37
CA THR A 302 3.65 -18.88 11.73
C THR A 302 2.80 -17.61 11.71
N ILE A 303 3.19 -16.61 10.91
CA ILE A 303 2.43 -15.36 10.77
C ILE A 303 1.04 -15.64 10.18
N GLY A 304 0.97 -16.47 9.13
CA GLY A 304 -0.27 -16.91 8.52
C GLY A 304 -1.23 -17.53 9.53
N MET A 305 -0.73 -18.41 10.41
CA MET A 305 -1.54 -19.05 11.45
C MET A 305 -2.03 -18.05 12.52
N LEU A 306 -1.22 -17.04 12.85
CA LEU A 306 -1.56 -16.04 13.86
C LEU A 306 -2.62 -15.05 13.38
N ILE A 307 -2.67 -14.74 12.08
CA ILE A 307 -3.61 -13.77 11.49
C ILE A 307 -4.79 -14.47 10.81
N GLY A 308 -4.50 -15.42 9.91
CA GLY A 308 -5.46 -15.98 8.96
C GLY A 308 -6.19 -17.24 9.43
N LEU A 309 -5.73 -17.91 10.50
CA LEU A 309 -6.33 -19.19 10.94
C LEU A 309 -7.81 -19.08 11.30
N PRO A 310 -8.30 -18.04 12.02
CA PRO A 310 -9.73 -17.91 12.30
C PRO A 310 -10.56 -17.84 11.02
N LEU A 311 -10.11 -17.06 10.04
CA LEU A 311 -10.76 -16.93 8.73
C LEU A 311 -10.72 -18.24 7.97
N LEU A 312 -9.58 -18.92 7.92
CA LEU A 312 -9.44 -20.22 7.26
C LEU A 312 -10.40 -21.26 7.87
N LYS A 313 -10.49 -21.34 9.20
CA LYS A 313 -11.44 -22.23 9.89
C LYS A 313 -12.89 -21.89 9.54
N SER A 314 -13.23 -20.61 9.44
CA SER A 314 -14.57 -20.18 9.01
C SER A 314 -14.87 -20.58 7.57
N ILE A 315 -13.91 -20.42 6.65
CA ILE A 315 -14.06 -20.82 5.25
C ILE A 315 -14.26 -22.34 5.16
N VAL A 316 -13.40 -23.12 5.82
CA VAL A 316 -13.51 -24.60 5.84
C VAL A 316 -14.85 -25.03 6.43
N GLY A 317 -15.29 -24.44 7.55
CA GLY A 317 -16.58 -24.76 8.15
C GLY A 317 -17.76 -24.44 7.23
N ASN A 318 -17.68 -23.33 6.46
CA ASN A 318 -18.70 -22.98 5.48
C ASN A 318 -18.70 -23.97 4.30
N LEU A 319 -17.53 -24.40 3.82
CA LEU A 319 -17.44 -25.42 2.76
C LEU A 319 -18.02 -26.77 3.19
N GLU A 320 -17.75 -27.21 4.43
CA GLU A 320 -18.35 -28.44 4.98
C GLU A 320 -19.88 -28.31 5.13
N GLU A 321 -20.38 -27.14 5.52
CA GLU A 321 -21.82 -26.86 5.53
C GLU A 321 -22.42 -26.97 4.12
N PHE A 322 -21.73 -26.46 3.10
CA PHE A 322 -22.23 -26.46 1.72
C PHE A 322 -22.27 -27.85 1.11
N LYS A 323 -21.26 -28.67 1.41
CA LYS A 323 -21.20 -30.07 0.96
C LYS A 323 -22.42 -30.88 1.39
N ASN A 324 -22.99 -30.54 2.55
CA ASN A 324 -24.16 -31.22 3.12
C ASN A 324 -25.48 -30.48 2.84
N SER A 325 -25.45 -29.38 2.08
CA SER A 325 -26.64 -28.56 1.82
C SER A 325 -27.27 -28.89 0.48
N GLU A 326 -28.60 -29.02 0.45
CA GLU A 326 -29.36 -29.21 -0.80
C GLU A 326 -29.39 -27.96 -1.68
N LYS A 327 -29.12 -26.78 -1.12
CA LYS A 327 -29.18 -25.50 -1.82
C LYS A 327 -27.80 -24.86 -1.90
N PRO A 328 -27.42 -24.28 -3.06
CA PRO A 328 -26.16 -23.58 -3.19
C PRO A 328 -26.16 -22.29 -2.35
N LYS A 329 -25.00 -21.94 -1.82
CA LYS A 329 -24.80 -20.82 -0.91
C LYS A 329 -23.59 -20.00 -1.36
N THR A 330 -23.63 -18.71 -1.07
CA THR A 330 -22.57 -17.75 -1.37
C THR A 330 -22.10 -17.09 -0.08
N ARG A 331 -20.79 -17.12 0.16
CA ARG A 331 -20.13 -16.39 1.25
C ARG A 331 -18.97 -15.57 0.69
N LEU A 332 -18.99 -14.28 0.95
CA LEU A 332 -17.94 -13.36 0.51
C LEU A 332 -17.31 -12.67 1.72
N TYR A 333 -15.99 -12.48 1.70
CA TYR A 333 -15.23 -11.92 2.80
C TYR A 333 -14.46 -10.70 2.31
N PHE A 334 -14.70 -9.54 2.91
CA PHE A 334 -14.03 -8.28 2.61
C PHE A 334 -13.10 -7.93 3.78
N THR A 335 -11.80 -7.95 3.52
CA THR A 335 -10.78 -7.66 4.54
C THR A 335 -9.64 -6.84 3.94
N LYS A 336 -8.67 -6.48 4.77
CA LYS A 336 -7.49 -5.70 4.40
C LYS A 336 -6.50 -6.61 3.69
N GLU A 337 -5.66 -6.01 2.85
CA GLU A 337 -4.62 -6.72 2.11
C GLU A 337 -3.70 -7.56 3.03
N SER A 338 -3.41 -7.06 4.24
CA SER A 338 -2.62 -7.79 5.23
C SER A 338 -3.18 -9.15 5.61
N HIS A 339 -4.50 -9.25 5.77
CA HIS A 339 -5.19 -10.50 6.09
C HIS A 339 -5.21 -11.43 4.89
N VAL A 340 -5.28 -10.89 3.67
CA VAL A 340 -5.22 -11.66 2.43
C VAL A 340 -3.84 -12.30 2.27
N HIS A 341 -2.74 -11.56 2.44
CA HIS A 341 -1.37 -12.11 2.38
C HIS A 341 -1.18 -13.25 3.38
N ALA A 342 -1.62 -13.04 4.64
CA ALA A 342 -1.51 -14.06 5.67
C ALA A 342 -2.32 -15.32 5.35
N LEU A 343 -3.54 -15.18 4.82
CA LEU A 343 -4.37 -16.31 4.41
C LEU A 343 -3.77 -17.04 3.20
N LEU A 344 -3.33 -16.32 2.18
CA LEU A 344 -2.71 -16.91 0.98
C LEU A 344 -1.44 -17.67 1.32
N ASN A 345 -0.61 -17.17 2.24
CA ASN A 345 0.54 -17.91 2.75
C ASN A 345 0.16 -19.28 3.33
N LEU A 346 -0.98 -19.39 4.04
CA LEU A 346 -1.46 -20.69 4.51
C LEU A 346 -1.92 -21.59 3.37
N VAL A 347 -2.60 -21.04 2.37
CA VAL A 347 -3.09 -21.80 1.21
C VAL A 347 -1.92 -22.34 0.40
N TYR A 348 -0.93 -21.51 0.04
CA TYR A 348 0.24 -21.95 -0.72
C TYR A 348 1.08 -22.99 0.04
N LEU A 349 1.20 -22.86 1.37
CA LEU A 349 1.93 -23.81 2.21
C LEU A 349 1.12 -25.06 2.60
N SER A 350 -0.15 -25.14 2.21
CA SER A 350 -1.00 -26.30 2.52
C SER A 350 -0.76 -27.49 1.59
N GLY A 351 -0.03 -27.30 0.49
CA GLY A 351 0.19 -28.32 -0.54
C GLY A 351 -0.99 -28.52 -1.48
N LEU A 352 -2.02 -27.65 -1.40
CA LEU A 352 -3.07 -27.60 -2.41
C LEU A 352 -2.47 -27.17 -3.76
N PRO A 353 -2.89 -27.77 -4.89
CA PRO A 353 -2.53 -27.28 -6.21
C PRO A 353 -3.01 -25.84 -6.37
N THR A 354 -2.10 -24.93 -6.71
CA THR A 354 -2.36 -23.49 -6.84
C THR A 354 -1.77 -22.93 -8.12
#